data_AF-A0AAW3R0K7-F1
#
_entry.id   AF-A0AAW3R0K7-F1
#
_cell.length_a   1.000
_cell.length_b   1.000
_cell.length_c   1.000
_cell.angle_alpha   90.00
_cell.angle_beta   90.00
_cell.angle_gamma   90.00
#
_symmetry.space_group_name_H-M   'P 1'
#
loop_
_entity.id
_entity.type
_entity.pdbx_description
1 polymer ?
#
loop_
_entity_poly.entity_id
_entity_poly.type
_entity_poly.pdbx_seq_one_letter_code
_entity_poly.pdbx_strand_id
1 'polypeptide(L)'
;ALRTGIGSANIRLDHGMLGPTHILAFRRIGSRVAVIFENPKFMSQGDADVRKGVKRSFPFSVIAMLDIVSVDQAGHTVVDLTPFYTHDTMAIAETLNGGGMKLPDTVEAGGKGFHQLAALSQVDSASVKAFPDNIEAESVLTFASDAPGKEVSQLSPDPHQISFIVHHSLVRLPGAGYVPRRLDIRSGSHGTAVYDFGAPLGQNVLVEYANRFRLVKTDPSAARSRVVKPIVYY
;
A
#
# COMPACT_ATOMS: atom_id res chain seq x y z
N ALA A 1 -2.62 -7.22 -2.65
CA ALA A 1 -3.12 -8.41 -1.93
C ALA A 1 -2.65 -9.66 -2.67
N LEU A 2 -2.43 -10.76 -1.96
CA LEU A 2 -2.06 -12.03 -2.60
C LEU A 2 -3.30 -12.78 -3.09
N ARG A 3 -3.34 -13.12 -4.38
CA ARG A 3 -4.36 -13.98 -5.03
C ARG A 3 -3.97 -15.45 -5.04
N THR A 4 -2.70 -15.74 -4.85
CA THR A 4 -2.22 -17.09 -4.55
C THR A 4 -1.42 -17.04 -3.26
N GLY A 5 -1.42 -18.15 -2.52
CA GLY A 5 -0.61 -18.31 -1.32
C GLY A 5 0.34 -19.49 -1.45
N ILE A 6 1.33 -19.55 -0.55
CA ILE A 6 2.29 -20.65 -0.46
C ILE A 6 1.75 -21.83 0.36
N GLY A 7 0.70 -21.61 1.17
CA GLY A 7 0.12 -22.67 2.01
C GLY A 7 0.95 -23.03 3.25
N SER A 8 1.81 -22.12 3.70
CA SER A 8 2.65 -22.32 4.90
C SER A 8 2.31 -21.31 5.99
N ALA A 9 1.93 -21.82 7.16
CA ALA A 9 1.74 -21.01 8.36
C ALA A 9 3.05 -20.43 8.92
N ASN A 10 4.22 -20.97 8.52
CA ASN A 10 5.52 -20.48 8.98
C ASN A 10 6.05 -19.35 8.08
N ILE A 11 5.85 -19.44 6.75
CA ILE A 11 6.27 -18.39 5.80
C ILE A 11 5.25 -17.26 5.72
N ARG A 12 3.95 -17.58 5.83
CA ARG A 12 2.83 -16.61 5.89
C ARG A 12 2.68 -15.72 4.65
N LEU A 13 2.76 -16.33 3.49
CA LEU A 13 2.30 -15.75 2.22
C LEU A 13 0.96 -16.38 1.87
N ASP A 14 -0.10 -15.98 2.58
CA ASP A 14 -1.41 -16.61 2.48
C ASP A 14 -2.26 -16.00 1.36
N HIS A 15 -3.13 -16.83 0.78
CA HIS A 15 -4.18 -16.34 -0.12
C HIS A 15 -5.09 -15.35 0.61
N GLY A 16 -5.36 -14.21 -0.01
CA GLY A 16 -6.15 -13.13 0.58
C GLY A 16 -5.36 -12.21 1.51
N MET A 17 -4.06 -12.45 1.71
CA MET A 17 -3.23 -11.56 2.52
C MET A 17 -3.22 -10.15 1.94
N LEU A 18 -3.57 -9.17 2.78
CA LEU A 18 -3.53 -7.75 2.43
C LEU A 18 -2.12 -7.21 2.66
N GLY A 19 -1.64 -6.46 1.67
CA GLY A 19 -0.40 -5.69 1.81
C GLY A 19 -0.64 -4.36 2.50
N PRO A 20 0.43 -3.58 2.73
CA PRO A 20 0.30 -2.22 3.21
C PRO A 20 -0.49 -1.36 2.21
N THR A 21 -1.25 -0.40 2.73
CA THR A 21 -1.92 0.63 1.91
C THR A 21 -1.05 1.87 1.85
N HIS A 22 -0.78 2.36 0.64
CA HIS A 22 0.07 3.53 0.41
C HIS A 22 -0.69 4.66 -0.29
N ILE A 23 -0.34 5.90 0.05
CA ILE A 23 -0.75 7.07 -0.72
C ILE A 23 0.24 7.23 -1.87
N LEU A 24 -0.26 7.21 -3.11
CA LEU A 24 0.55 7.39 -4.30
C LEU A 24 0.54 8.84 -4.76
N ALA A 25 1.71 9.35 -5.14
CA ALA A 25 1.85 10.58 -5.90
C ALA A 25 2.57 10.30 -7.22
N PHE A 26 2.01 10.79 -8.32
CA PHE A 26 2.64 10.77 -9.63
C PHE A 26 3.34 12.10 -9.87
N ARG A 27 4.65 12.08 -10.09
CA ARG A 27 5.45 13.29 -10.34
C ARG A 27 6.25 13.16 -11.62
N ARG A 28 6.03 14.06 -12.56
CA ARG A 28 6.85 14.13 -13.78
C ARG A 28 8.26 14.61 -13.43
N ILE A 29 9.27 13.85 -13.86
CA ILE A 29 10.69 14.16 -13.71
C ILE A 29 11.32 13.98 -15.09
N GLY A 30 11.54 15.10 -15.78
CA GLY A 30 12.03 15.10 -17.16
C GLY A 30 11.06 14.38 -18.11
N SER A 31 11.55 13.34 -18.78
CA SER A 31 10.81 12.50 -19.73
C SER A 31 10.05 11.33 -19.10
N ARG A 32 10.09 11.18 -17.77
CA ARG A 32 9.48 10.06 -17.04
C ARG A 32 8.52 10.55 -15.97
N VAL A 33 7.70 9.65 -15.44
CA VAL A 33 6.82 9.90 -14.29
C VAL A 33 7.22 8.98 -13.15
N ALA A 34 7.60 9.55 -12.01
CA ALA A 34 7.85 8.81 -10.79
C ALA A 34 6.53 8.46 -10.09
N VAL A 35 6.37 7.19 -9.69
CA VAL A 35 5.38 6.76 -8.71
C VAL A 35 6.02 6.82 -7.34
N ILE A 36 5.45 7.63 -6.46
CA ILE A 36 6.00 7.89 -5.13
C ILE A 36 5.05 7.40 -4.06
N PHE A 37 5.55 6.67 -3.08
CA PHE A 37 4.85 6.49 -1.82
C PHE A 37 5.05 7.73 -0.96
N GLU A 38 3.95 8.46 -0.70
CA GLU A 38 3.98 9.58 0.23
C GLU A 38 3.99 9.09 1.68
N ASN A 39 4.60 9.89 2.55
CA ASN A 39 4.69 9.59 3.97
C ASN A 39 3.71 10.49 4.75
N PRO A 40 2.49 10.02 5.07
CA PRO A 40 1.52 10.80 5.83
C PRO A 40 1.83 10.84 7.34
N LYS A 41 2.83 10.08 7.81
CA LYS A 41 3.15 9.96 9.24
C LYS A 41 3.72 11.25 9.82
N PHE A 42 4.40 12.07 9.01
CA PHE A 42 4.99 13.33 9.47
C PHE A 42 4.31 14.48 8.73
N MET A 43 3.64 15.35 9.47
CA MET A 43 2.84 16.44 8.92
C MET A 43 2.93 17.69 9.78
N SER A 44 2.23 18.76 9.35
CA SER A 44 2.03 19.94 10.17
C SER A 44 0.67 20.57 9.88
N GLN A 45 -0.06 20.96 10.93
CA GLN A 45 -1.22 21.87 10.83
C GLN A 45 -0.84 23.35 11.03
N GLY A 46 0.45 23.64 11.24
CA GLY A 46 0.98 25.00 11.35
C GLY A 46 0.91 25.76 10.03
N ASP A 47 1.60 26.89 9.93
CA ASP A 47 1.58 27.73 8.73
C ASP A 47 2.22 27.06 7.48
N ALA A 48 2.18 27.77 6.35
CA ALA A 48 2.66 27.25 5.07
C ALA A 48 4.17 26.93 5.08
N ASP A 49 4.98 27.68 5.79
CA ASP A 49 6.43 27.50 5.84
C ASP A 49 6.80 26.30 6.71
N VAL A 50 6.13 26.12 7.84
CA VAL A 50 6.30 24.92 8.68
C VAL A 50 5.89 23.67 7.91
N ARG A 51 4.73 23.68 7.22
CA ARG A 51 4.29 22.55 6.38
C ARG A 51 5.31 22.20 5.29
N LYS A 52 5.87 23.21 4.64
CA LYS A 52 6.91 23.04 3.61
C LYS A 52 8.21 22.50 4.21
N GLY A 53 8.59 22.98 5.40
CA GLY A 53 9.72 22.48 6.18
C GLY A 53 9.59 20.99 6.45
N VAL A 54 8.48 20.56 7.05
CA VAL A 54 8.21 19.14 7.34
C VAL A 54 8.30 18.28 6.08
N LYS A 55 7.66 18.71 4.98
CA LYS A 55 7.70 17.95 3.71
C LYS A 55 9.13 17.77 3.16
N ARG A 56 10.07 18.66 3.50
CA ARG A 56 11.49 18.59 3.09
C ARG A 56 12.37 17.84 4.08
N SER A 57 11.93 17.69 5.32
CA SER A 57 12.71 17.06 6.39
C SER A 57 12.57 15.54 6.43
N PHE A 58 11.61 14.95 5.71
CA PHE A 58 11.38 13.51 5.70
C PHE A 58 11.50 12.90 4.30
N PRO A 59 12.04 11.67 4.19
CA PRO A 59 12.19 11.01 2.91
C PRO A 59 10.85 10.54 2.34
N PHE A 60 10.83 10.40 1.01
CA PHE A 60 9.80 9.69 0.25
C PHE A 60 10.46 8.59 -0.58
N SER A 61 9.68 7.59 -1.00
CA SER A 61 10.20 6.47 -1.79
C SER A 61 9.68 6.55 -3.22
N VAL A 62 10.59 6.59 -4.20
CA VAL A 62 10.23 6.35 -5.61
C VAL A 62 10.16 4.84 -5.81
N ILE A 63 8.98 4.34 -6.14
CA ILE A 63 8.71 2.90 -6.25
C ILE A 63 8.82 2.43 -7.70
N ALA A 64 8.47 3.30 -8.65
CA ALA A 64 8.61 3.03 -10.06
C ALA A 64 8.91 4.32 -10.83
N MET A 65 9.65 4.19 -11.91
CA MET A 65 9.78 5.23 -12.94
C MET A 65 9.08 4.73 -14.19
N LEU A 66 8.09 5.50 -14.63
CA LEU A 66 7.20 5.15 -15.72
C LEU A 66 7.59 5.93 -16.96
N ASP A 67 7.53 5.28 -18.10
CA ASP A 67 7.75 5.92 -19.38
C ASP A 67 6.46 6.61 -19.85
N ILE A 68 6.61 7.80 -20.43
CA ILE A 68 5.50 8.52 -21.03
C ILE A 68 5.30 7.95 -22.44
N VAL A 69 4.15 7.33 -22.66
CA VAL A 69 3.78 6.71 -23.94
C VAL A 69 3.28 7.76 -24.92
N SER A 70 2.45 8.70 -24.44
CA SER A 70 1.94 9.80 -25.24
C SER A 70 1.50 10.96 -24.38
N VAL A 71 1.47 12.15 -24.98
CA VAL A 71 0.83 13.34 -24.41
C VAL A 71 -0.16 13.86 -25.44
N ASP A 72 -1.42 14.05 -25.05
CA ASP A 72 -2.44 14.59 -25.95
C ASP A 72 -2.31 16.12 -26.10
N GLN A 73 -3.10 16.69 -27.01
CA GLN A 73 -3.10 18.14 -27.25
C GLN A 73 -3.59 18.97 -26.04
N ALA A 74 -4.36 18.36 -25.14
CA ALA A 74 -4.83 18.97 -23.90
C ALA A 74 -3.79 18.87 -22.76
N GLY A 75 -2.69 18.14 -22.97
CA GLY A 75 -1.63 17.93 -21.98
C GLY A 75 -1.84 16.72 -21.07
N HIS A 76 -2.86 15.89 -21.30
CA HIS A 76 -3.01 14.63 -20.57
C HIS A 76 -1.88 13.68 -20.95
N THR A 77 -1.28 13.06 -19.93
CA THR A 77 -0.13 12.18 -20.09
C THR A 77 -0.56 10.73 -19.91
N VAL A 78 -0.25 9.89 -20.89
CA VAL A 78 -0.40 8.43 -20.80
C VAL A 78 0.95 7.84 -20.42
N VAL A 79 0.97 6.97 -19.41
CA VAL A 79 2.18 6.34 -18.89
C VAL A 79 2.04 4.82 -18.87
N ASP A 80 3.16 4.11 -19.04
CA ASP A 80 3.21 2.67 -18.84
C ASP A 80 3.38 2.35 -17.35
N LEU A 81 2.35 1.75 -16.73
CA LEU A 81 2.33 1.36 -15.33
C LEU A 81 2.95 -0.02 -15.04
N THR A 82 3.39 -0.75 -16.07
CA THR A 82 3.97 -2.09 -15.92
C THR A 82 5.05 -2.15 -14.83
N PRO A 83 6.03 -1.21 -14.76
CA PRO A 83 7.07 -1.26 -13.73
C PRO A 83 6.54 -1.15 -12.28
N PHE A 84 5.38 -0.51 -12.09
CA PHE A 84 4.75 -0.42 -10.78
C PHE A 84 4.01 -1.71 -10.41
N TYR A 85 3.21 -2.25 -11.33
CA TYR A 85 2.46 -3.48 -11.09
C TYR A 85 3.36 -4.71 -10.95
N THR A 86 4.53 -4.72 -11.57
CA THR A 86 5.49 -5.81 -11.40
C THR A 86 6.47 -5.57 -10.25
N HIS A 87 6.32 -4.53 -9.43
CA HIS A 87 7.19 -4.32 -8.27
C HIS A 87 6.71 -5.18 -7.08
N ASP A 88 7.64 -5.77 -6.32
CA ASP A 88 7.34 -6.52 -5.08
C ASP A 88 6.90 -5.61 -3.92
N THR A 89 5.71 -5.02 -4.06
CA THR A 89 5.05 -4.18 -3.04
C THR A 89 4.58 -4.96 -1.81
N MET A 90 4.57 -6.29 -1.88
CA MET A 90 4.12 -7.18 -0.82
C MET A 90 5.28 -7.69 0.05
N ALA A 91 6.52 -7.33 -0.28
CA ALA A 91 7.74 -7.84 0.37
C ALA A 91 7.80 -9.38 0.37
N ILE A 92 7.42 -10.00 -0.75
CA ILE A 92 7.44 -11.45 -0.95
C ILE A 92 8.86 -11.98 -0.88
N ALA A 93 9.82 -11.33 -1.54
CA ALA A 93 11.23 -11.73 -1.49
C ALA A 93 11.76 -11.70 -0.05
N GLU A 94 11.47 -10.63 0.69
CA GLU A 94 11.84 -10.51 2.11
C GLU A 94 11.22 -11.64 2.95
N THR A 95 9.95 -11.91 2.74
CA THR A 95 9.21 -12.96 3.46
C THR A 95 9.75 -14.36 3.16
N LEU A 96 10.01 -14.68 1.89
CA LEU A 96 10.64 -15.93 1.48
C LEU A 96 12.06 -16.11 2.05
N ASN A 97 12.75 -15.01 2.33
CA ASN A 97 14.06 -14.98 2.99
C ASN A 97 13.99 -15.02 4.54
N GLY A 98 12.80 -15.21 5.12
CA GLY A 98 12.60 -15.29 6.57
C GLY A 98 12.49 -13.95 7.28
N GLY A 99 12.35 -12.84 6.54
CA GLY A 99 12.14 -11.49 7.10
C GLY A 99 10.68 -11.14 7.42
N GLY A 100 9.73 -12.01 7.03
CA GLY A 100 8.29 -11.77 7.22
C GLY A 100 7.83 -11.80 8.69
N MET A 101 6.55 -11.51 8.90
CA MET A 101 5.95 -11.50 10.24
C MET A 101 5.97 -12.90 10.89
N LYS A 102 6.72 -13.04 11.98
CA LYS A 102 6.80 -14.27 12.76
C LYS A 102 5.74 -14.30 13.86
N LEU A 103 5.09 -15.46 14.04
CA LEU A 103 4.28 -15.69 15.23
C LEU A 103 5.19 -16.13 16.38
N PRO A 104 4.75 -15.98 17.65
CA PRO A 104 5.41 -16.65 18.75
C PRO A 104 5.57 -18.15 18.41
N ASP A 105 6.75 -18.70 18.66
CA ASP A 105 7.09 -20.12 18.46
C ASP A 105 7.17 -20.63 17.00
N THR A 106 7.23 -19.76 16.00
CA THR A 106 7.53 -20.20 14.61
C THR A 106 9.01 -20.49 14.41
N VAL A 107 9.31 -21.63 13.79
CA VAL A 107 10.67 -21.99 13.34
C VAL A 107 10.99 -21.24 12.05
N GLU A 108 12.27 -20.86 11.85
CA GLU A 108 12.74 -20.32 10.56
C GLU A 108 12.38 -21.28 9.42
N ALA A 109 11.47 -20.85 8.54
CA ALA A 109 10.97 -21.66 7.42
C ALA A 109 11.32 -21.08 6.04
N GLY A 110 11.83 -19.84 6.00
CA GLY A 110 12.30 -19.21 4.76
C GLY A 110 13.57 -19.85 4.20
N GLY A 111 13.84 -19.57 2.92
CA GLY A 111 15.13 -19.83 2.29
C GLY A 111 16.09 -18.64 2.44
N LYS A 112 17.07 -18.57 1.53
CA LYS A 112 18.01 -17.45 1.44
C LYS A 112 18.22 -17.03 0.00
N GLY A 113 18.49 -15.75 -0.25
CA GLY A 113 18.80 -15.24 -1.58
C GLY A 113 17.61 -15.24 -2.55
N PHE A 114 16.36 -15.36 -2.07
CA PHE A 114 15.20 -15.11 -2.90
C PHE A 114 15.23 -13.68 -3.43
N HIS A 115 15.17 -13.55 -4.76
CA HIS A 115 15.11 -12.29 -5.45
C HIS A 115 14.11 -12.39 -6.61
N GLN A 116 13.52 -11.27 -6.98
CA GLN A 116 12.53 -11.25 -8.04
C GLN A 116 13.19 -11.42 -9.41
N LEU A 117 12.58 -12.26 -10.25
CA LEU A 117 12.95 -12.44 -11.66
C LEU A 117 12.05 -11.58 -12.55
N ALA A 118 12.49 -10.36 -12.85
CA ALA A 118 11.73 -9.41 -13.66
C ALA A 118 11.32 -9.98 -15.04
N ALA A 119 12.17 -10.80 -15.67
CA ALA A 119 11.88 -11.42 -16.97
C ALA A 119 10.73 -12.46 -16.92
N LEU A 120 10.38 -12.94 -15.73
CA LEU A 120 9.27 -13.87 -15.48
C LEU A 120 8.14 -13.22 -14.68
N SER A 121 8.16 -11.89 -14.56
CA SER A 121 7.12 -11.10 -13.90
C SER A 121 6.36 -10.30 -14.94
N GLN A 122 5.03 -10.37 -14.90
CA GLN A 122 4.20 -9.73 -15.92
C GLN A 122 2.83 -9.35 -15.38
N VAL A 123 2.29 -8.24 -15.86
CA VAL A 123 0.89 -7.84 -15.63
C VAL A 123 -0.03 -8.72 -16.49
N ASP A 124 -1.04 -9.32 -15.88
CA ASP A 124 -2.11 -9.97 -16.62
C ASP A 124 -3.09 -8.91 -17.13
N SER A 125 -2.90 -8.50 -18.38
CA SER A 125 -3.78 -7.51 -19.03
C SER A 125 -5.26 -7.91 -19.06
N ALA A 126 -5.58 -9.21 -19.06
CA ALA A 126 -6.96 -9.70 -19.07
C ALA A 126 -7.67 -9.52 -17.72
N SER A 127 -6.89 -9.37 -16.64
CA SER A 127 -7.41 -9.13 -15.29
C SER A 127 -7.85 -7.68 -15.04
N VAL A 128 -7.45 -6.74 -15.93
CA VAL A 128 -7.61 -5.31 -15.70
C VAL A 128 -9.08 -4.92 -15.72
N LYS A 129 -9.55 -4.28 -14.64
CA LYS A 129 -10.89 -3.71 -14.53
C LYS A 129 -10.79 -2.23 -14.19
N ALA A 130 -11.35 -1.39 -15.04
CA ALA A 130 -11.40 0.05 -14.83
C ALA A 130 -12.81 0.48 -14.44
N PHE A 131 -12.91 1.17 -13.30
CA PHE A 131 -14.13 1.78 -12.79
C PHE A 131 -13.92 3.29 -12.64
N PRO A 132 -14.97 4.10 -12.42
CA PRO A 132 -14.83 5.56 -12.30
C PRO A 132 -13.86 6.01 -11.21
N ASP A 133 -13.77 5.25 -10.11
CA ASP A 133 -13.05 5.65 -8.90
C ASP A 133 -11.92 4.67 -8.52
N ASN A 134 -11.75 3.56 -9.26
CA ASN A 134 -10.70 2.59 -9.00
C ASN A 134 -10.29 1.80 -10.25
N ILE A 135 -9.05 1.34 -10.26
CA ILE A 135 -8.52 0.40 -11.24
C ILE A 135 -8.00 -0.82 -10.49
N GLU A 136 -8.43 -2.00 -10.93
CA GLU A 136 -7.97 -3.28 -10.43
C GLU A 136 -7.10 -3.95 -11.49
N ALA A 137 -5.98 -4.54 -11.08
CA ALA A 137 -5.11 -5.31 -11.97
C ALA A 137 -4.40 -6.42 -11.19
N GLU A 138 -4.05 -7.49 -11.88
CA GLU A 138 -3.27 -8.60 -11.33
C GLU A 138 -1.95 -8.75 -12.08
N SER A 139 -0.94 -9.18 -11.35
CA SER A 139 0.40 -9.44 -11.88
C SER A 139 0.93 -10.76 -11.34
N VAL A 140 1.57 -11.53 -12.19
CA VAL A 140 2.40 -12.67 -11.76
C VAL A 140 3.77 -12.13 -11.39
N LEU A 141 4.21 -12.38 -10.16
CA LEU A 141 5.55 -12.07 -9.67
C LEU A 141 6.32 -13.36 -9.41
N THR A 142 7.49 -13.53 -10.04
CA THR A 142 8.30 -14.73 -9.94
C THR A 142 9.58 -14.44 -9.17
N PHE A 143 10.00 -15.36 -8.31
CA PHE A 143 11.17 -15.23 -7.43
C PHE A 143 12.03 -16.47 -7.53
N ALA A 144 13.35 -16.32 -7.43
CA ALA A 144 14.29 -17.43 -7.50
C ALA A 144 15.36 -17.40 -6.41
N SER A 145 15.88 -18.57 -6.08
CA SER A 145 16.92 -18.78 -5.08
C SER A 145 17.68 -20.09 -5.35
N ASP A 146 18.99 -20.10 -5.13
CA ASP A 146 19.82 -21.32 -5.12
C ASP A 146 19.77 -22.07 -3.78
N ALA A 147 19.21 -21.45 -2.74
CA ALA A 147 19.12 -21.98 -1.39
C ALA A 147 17.67 -21.92 -0.87
N PRO A 148 16.74 -22.66 -1.51
CA PRO A 148 15.36 -22.71 -1.05
C PRO A 148 15.30 -23.35 0.35
N GLY A 149 14.52 -22.73 1.23
CA GLY A 149 14.28 -23.25 2.57
C GLY A 149 13.50 -24.55 2.53
N LYS A 150 13.61 -25.37 3.59
CA LYS A 150 12.97 -26.70 3.66
C LYS A 150 11.46 -26.64 3.38
N GLU A 151 10.79 -25.64 3.91
CA GLU A 151 9.35 -25.46 3.75
C GLU A 151 8.98 -25.18 2.29
N VAL A 152 9.70 -24.26 1.62
CA VAL A 152 9.51 -23.97 0.19
C VAL A 152 9.75 -25.24 -0.64
N SER A 153 10.80 -25.99 -0.32
CA SER A 153 11.14 -27.28 -0.95
C SER A 153 10.08 -28.36 -0.82
N GLN A 154 9.22 -28.28 0.19
CA GLN A 154 8.14 -29.25 0.38
C GLN A 154 6.83 -28.84 -0.32
N LEU A 155 6.64 -27.54 -0.55
CA LEU A 155 5.37 -26.98 -1.03
C LEU A 155 5.41 -26.60 -2.52
N SER A 156 6.58 -26.27 -3.06
CA SER A 156 6.74 -25.82 -4.44
C SER A 156 7.08 -26.98 -5.39
N PRO A 157 6.49 -27.04 -6.60
CA PRO A 157 6.90 -28.00 -7.62
C PRO A 157 8.35 -27.79 -8.10
N ASP A 158 8.80 -26.54 -8.17
CA ASP A 158 10.21 -26.16 -8.31
C ASP A 158 10.56 -25.19 -7.18
N PRO A 159 11.37 -25.59 -6.19
CA PRO A 159 11.65 -24.72 -5.06
C PRO A 159 12.66 -23.61 -5.37
N HIS A 160 13.42 -23.74 -6.45
CA HIS A 160 14.36 -22.72 -6.88
C HIS A 160 13.69 -21.57 -7.63
N GLN A 161 12.42 -21.73 -8.02
CA GLN A 161 11.64 -20.72 -8.72
C GLN A 161 10.15 -20.80 -8.35
N ILE A 162 9.63 -19.77 -7.67
CA ILE A 162 8.24 -19.72 -7.21
C ILE A 162 7.54 -18.46 -7.71
N SER A 163 6.25 -18.57 -8.04
CA SER A 163 5.44 -17.47 -8.57
C SER A 163 4.22 -17.18 -7.68
N PHE A 164 3.86 -15.89 -7.58
CA PHE A 164 2.68 -15.42 -6.87
C PHE A 164 1.85 -14.51 -7.76
N ILE A 165 0.52 -14.60 -7.65
CA ILE A 165 -0.38 -13.60 -8.24
C ILE A 165 -0.62 -12.52 -7.20
N VAL A 166 -0.28 -11.28 -7.53
CA VAL A 166 -0.53 -10.10 -6.73
C VAL A 166 -1.62 -9.28 -7.37
N HIS A 167 -2.65 -8.96 -6.59
CA HIS A 167 -3.74 -8.08 -6.97
C HIS A 167 -3.51 -6.68 -6.43
N HIS A 168 -3.60 -5.69 -7.32
CA HIS A 168 -3.44 -4.27 -7.06
C HIS A 168 -4.78 -3.56 -7.24
N SER A 169 -5.13 -2.75 -6.24
CA SER A 169 -6.27 -1.83 -6.28
C SER A 169 -5.75 -0.40 -6.19
N LEU A 170 -5.90 0.36 -7.28
CA LEU A 170 -5.64 1.79 -7.31
C LEU A 170 -6.94 2.53 -7.10
N VAL A 171 -7.14 3.10 -5.92
CA VAL A 171 -8.39 3.80 -5.56
C VAL A 171 -8.15 5.31 -5.51
N ARG A 172 -9.05 6.07 -6.13
CA ARG A 172 -9.02 7.54 -6.08
C ARG A 172 -9.15 8.02 -4.64
N LEU A 173 -8.29 8.94 -4.23
CA LEU A 173 -8.41 9.59 -2.92
C LEU A 173 -9.78 10.28 -2.78
N PRO A 174 -10.43 10.20 -1.61
CA PRO A 174 -11.67 10.90 -1.38
C PRO A 174 -11.45 12.42 -1.46
N GLY A 175 -12.47 13.15 -1.92
CA GLY A 175 -12.45 14.60 -1.91
C GLY A 175 -12.39 15.20 -0.49
N ALA A 176 -12.15 16.50 -0.41
CA ALA A 176 -12.05 17.24 0.85
C ALA A 176 -13.29 17.12 1.75
N GLY A 177 -13.16 17.57 3.01
CA GLY A 177 -14.27 17.64 3.97
C GLY A 177 -14.41 16.44 4.91
N TYR A 178 -13.40 15.57 5.00
CA TYR A 178 -13.27 14.68 6.14
C TYR A 178 -12.77 15.47 7.35
N VAL A 179 -13.41 15.29 8.50
CA VAL A 179 -13.00 15.90 9.76
C VAL A 179 -12.40 14.81 10.65
N PRO A 180 -11.06 14.78 10.83
CA PRO A 180 -10.41 13.84 11.72
C PRO A 180 -10.89 14.02 13.16
N ARG A 181 -10.89 12.94 13.93
CA ARG A 181 -11.17 12.97 15.37
C ARG A 181 -10.02 12.35 16.12
N ARG A 182 -9.61 12.97 17.23
CA ARG A 182 -8.61 12.37 18.12
C ARG A 182 -9.11 11.01 18.59
N LEU A 183 -8.19 10.04 18.68
CA LEU A 183 -8.48 8.75 19.26
C LEU A 183 -8.80 8.92 20.76
N ASP A 184 -9.88 8.28 21.20
CA ASP A 184 -10.13 7.99 22.60
C ASP A 184 -9.93 6.48 22.78
N ILE A 185 -9.00 6.08 23.63
CA ILE A 185 -8.66 4.67 23.87
C ILE A 185 -9.84 3.86 24.40
N ARG A 186 -10.86 4.51 24.96
CA ARG A 186 -12.10 3.87 25.45
C ARG A 186 -13.11 3.59 24.33
N SER A 187 -12.88 4.12 23.13
CA SER A 187 -13.84 4.01 22.02
C SER A 187 -13.87 2.64 21.34
N GLY A 188 -12.89 1.77 21.61
CA GLY A 188 -12.73 0.47 20.93
C GLY A 188 -12.37 0.59 19.45
N SER A 189 -12.03 1.80 18.96
CA SER A 189 -11.53 2.00 17.60
C SER A 189 -10.01 1.87 17.53
N HIS A 190 -9.48 1.76 16.32
CA HIS A 190 -8.05 1.80 16.04
C HIS A 190 -7.58 3.23 15.81
N GLY A 191 -6.34 3.52 16.21
CA GLY A 191 -5.66 4.78 15.95
C GLY A 191 -4.75 4.71 14.74
N THR A 192 -4.71 5.78 13.96
CA THR A 192 -3.58 6.07 13.08
C THR A 192 -2.76 7.20 13.69
N ALA A 193 -1.52 6.87 14.04
CA ALA A 193 -0.56 7.80 14.62
C ALA A 193 0.10 8.68 13.54
N VAL A 194 0.20 9.97 13.81
CA VAL A 194 0.96 10.96 13.05
C VAL A 194 1.76 11.85 13.99
N TYR A 195 2.83 12.45 13.47
CA TYR A 195 3.63 13.45 14.14
C TYR A 195 3.32 14.81 13.51
N ASP A 196 2.61 15.66 14.24
CA ASP A 196 2.21 17.00 13.84
C ASP A 196 3.20 18.03 14.39
N PHE A 197 4.19 18.41 13.58
CA PHE A 197 5.18 19.43 13.93
C PHE A 197 4.63 20.86 13.92
N GLY A 198 3.33 21.04 13.63
CA GLY A 198 2.63 22.30 13.88
C GLY A 198 2.12 22.45 15.32
N ALA A 199 2.30 21.43 16.17
CA ALA A 199 1.87 21.49 17.57
C ALA A 199 2.55 22.67 18.31
N PRO A 200 1.81 23.41 19.17
CA PRO A 200 2.39 24.46 19.99
C PRO A 200 3.52 23.94 20.90
N LEU A 201 4.45 24.81 21.26
CA LEU A 201 5.52 24.47 22.19
C LEU A 201 4.95 23.93 23.51
N GLY A 202 5.55 22.85 24.01
CA GLY A 202 5.10 22.14 25.21
C GLY A 202 3.93 21.18 24.99
N GLN A 203 3.40 21.06 23.77
CA GLN A 203 2.37 20.08 23.43
C GLN A 203 2.95 18.83 22.76
N ASN A 204 2.22 17.72 22.83
CA ASN A 204 2.60 16.48 22.18
C ASN A 204 2.55 16.62 20.66
N VAL A 205 3.68 16.32 20.02
CA VAL A 205 3.80 16.22 18.56
C VAL A 205 3.13 14.95 18.05
N LEU A 206 3.14 13.88 18.85
CA LEU A 206 2.43 12.64 18.53
C LEU A 206 0.93 12.83 18.70
N VAL A 207 0.19 12.52 17.64
CA VAL A 207 -1.25 12.63 17.54
C VAL A 207 -1.80 11.33 17.00
N GLU A 208 -2.81 10.77 17.66
CA GLU A 208 -3.56 9.65 17.11
C GLU A 208 -4.95 10.09 16.68
N TYR A 209 -5.33 9.73 15.46
CA TYR A 209 -6.67 9.93 14.94
C TYR A 209 -7.44 8.61 14.90
N ALA A 210 -8.72 8.65 15.28
CA ALA A 210 -9.59 7.49 15.24
C ALA A 210 -9.91 7.09 13.80
N ASN A 211 -9.70 5.81 13.48
CA ASN A 211 -10.12 5.21 12.22
C ASN A 211 -11.62 5.02 12.22
N ARG A 212 -12.31 5.61 11.24
CA ARG A 212 -13.77 5.61 11.18
C ARG A 212 -14.26 5.90 9.77
N PHE A 213 -15.46 5.41 9.47
CA PHE A 213 -16.15 5.77 8.24
C PHE A 213 -16.52 7.26 8.22
N ARG A 214 -16.42 7.87 7.03
CA ARG A 214 -16.90 9.24 6.76
C ARG A 214 -18.42 9.24 6.66
N LEU A 215 -19.08 9.15 7.81
CA LEU A 215 -20.55 9.15 7.89
C LEU A 215 -21.07 10.56 8.15
N VAL A 216 -22.05 10.96 7.34
CA VAL A 216 -22.80 12.21 7.50
C VAL A 216 -24.22 11.84 7.86
N LYS A 217 -24.72 12.32 9.00
CA LYS A 217 -26.11 12.13 9.42
C LYS A 217 -27.05 12.86 8.47
N THR A 218 -28.22 12.29 8.18
CA THR A 218 -29.28 12.99 7.46
C THR A 218 -29.92 14.08 8.33
N ASP A 219 -30.01 13.84 9.64
CA ASP A 219 -30.36 14.84 10.66
C ASP A 219 -29.15 15.05 11.58
N PRO A 220 -28.42 16.18 11.45
CA PRO A 220 -27.25 16.48 12.27
C PRO A 220 -27.55 16.64 13.77
N SER A 221 -28.78 17.02 14.14
CA SER A 221 -29.18 17.32 15.52
C SER A 221 -29.63 16.09 16.29
N ALA A 222 -30.14 15.07 15.60
CA ALA A 222 -30.62 13.85 16.25
C ALA A 222 -29.48 13.05 16.90
N ALA A 223 -29.73 12.48 18.08
CA ALA A 223 -28.77 11.60 18.77
C ALA A 223 -28.34 10.42 17.88
N ARG A 224 -29.31 9.77 17.23
CA ARG A 224 -29.13 8.73 16.21
C ARG A 224 -29.84 9.16 14.92
N SER A 225 -29.20 8.93 13.78
CA SER A 225 -29.76 9.31 12.48
C SER A 225 -29.35 8.29 11.41
N ARG A 226 -30.11 8.21 10.32
CA ARG A 226 -29.65 7.55 9.10
C ARG A 226 -28.46 8.34 8.53
N VAL A 227 -27.71 7.71 7.65
CA VAL A 227 -26.53 8.33 7.02
C VAL A 227 -26.82 8.62 5.55
N VAL A 228 -26.30 9.75 5.06
CA VAL A 228 -26.48 10.19 3.66
C VAL A 228 -25.90 9.15 2.69
N LYS A 229 -24.77 8.54 3.04
CA LYS A 229 -24.16 7.43 2.29
C LYS A 229 -24.02 6.22 3.22
N PRO A 230 -24.92 5.24 3.14
CA PRO A 230 -24.79 3.98 3.86
C PRO A 230 -23.52 3.22 3.47
N ILE A 231 -22.99 2.43 4.40
CA ILE A 231 -21.89 1.50 4.12
C ILE A 231 -22.52 0.26 3.48
N VAL A 232 -22.00 -0.14 2.32
CA VAL A 232 -22.42 -1.34 1.61
C VAL A 232 -21.22 -2.28 1.56
N TYR A 233 -21.41 -3.52 1.99
CA TYR A 233 -20.44 -4.61 1.81
C TYR A 233 -20.95 -5.48 0.65
N TYR A 234 -20.03 -5.92 -0.20
CA TYR A 234 -20.31 -6.81 -1.34
C TYR A 234 -19.61 -8.15 -1.12
#